data_AF-A0A9D9C1P0-F1
#
_entry.id   AF-A0A9D9C1P0-F1
#
_cell.length_a   1.000
_cell.length_b   1.000
_cell.length_c   1.000
_cell.angle_alpha   90.00
_cell.angle_beta   90.00
_cell.angle_gamma   90.00
#
_symmetry.space_group_name_H-M   'P 1'
#
loop_
_entity.id
_entity.type
_entity.pdbx_description
1 polymer ?
#
loop_
_entity_poly.entity_id
_entity_poly.type
_entity_poly.pdbx_seq_one_letter_code
_entity_poly.pdbx_strand_id
1 'polypeptide(L)' 'MTKVGINGFGRIGRFVFRASVKREDIEVVAINDL' A
#
# COMPACT_ATOMS: atom_id res chain seq x y z
N MET A 1 12.21 -7.93 -1.01
CA MET A 1 11.25 -7.06 -0.31
C MET A 1 11.24 -5.71 -1.02
N THR A 2 10.17 -5.47 -1.77
CA THR A 2 9.99 -4.27 -2.60
C THR A 2 9.23 -3.22 -1.80
N LYS A 3 9.83 -2.04 -1.61
CA LYS A 3 9.23 -0.93 -0.88
C LYS A 3 8.34 -0.12 -1.81
N VAL A 4 7.10 0.12 -1.38
CA VAL A 4 6.07 0.78 -2.19
C VAL A 4 5.45 1.93 -1.40
N GLY A 5 5.21 3.06 -2.08
CA GLY A 5 4.37 4.15 -1.57
C GLY A 5 2.98 4.12 -2.23
N ILE A 6 1.94 4.52 -1.48
CA ILE A 6 0.58 4.70 -2.01
C ILE A 6 0.27 6.19 -2.01
N ASN A 7 -0.04 6.77 -3.17
CA ASN A 7 -0.53 8.15 -3.30
C ASN A 7 -2.00 8.12 -3.73
N GLY A 8 -2.91 8.47 -2.83
CA GLY A 8 -4.36 8.27 -2.94
C GLY A 8 -4.85 7.06 -2.15
N PHE A 9 -5.36 7.28 -0.94
CA PHE A 9 -5.87 6.27 0.00
C PHE A 9 -7.39 6.12 0.02
N GLY A 10 -8.00 6.34 -1.15
CA GLY A 10 -9.41 6.01 -1.42
C GLY A 10 -9.69 4.51 -1.44
N ARG A 11 -10.81 4.11 -2.07
CA ARG A 11 -11.26 2.70 -2.13
C ARG A 11 -10.17 1.74 -2.64
N ILE A 12 -9.46 2.11 -3.69
CA ILE A 12 -8.40 1.28 -4.29
C ILE A 12 -7.15 1.25 -3.41
N GLY A 13 -6.67 2.39 -2.93
CA GLY A 13 -5.49 2.45 -2.04
C GLY A 13 -5.66 1.56 -0.81
N ARG A 14 -6.85 1.56 -0.20
CA ARG A 14 -7.18 0.67 0.93
C ARG A 14 -7.16 -0.81 0.56
N PHE A 15 -7.68 -1.18 -0.61
CA PHE A 15 -7.64 -2.59 -1.05
C PHE A 15 -6.23 -3.04 -1.43
N VAL A 16 -5.42 -2.17 -2.04
CA VAL A 16 -4.01 -2.43 -2.34
C VAL A 16 -3.23 -2.65 -1.04
N PHE A 17 -3.39 -1.76 -0.05
CA PHE A 17 -2.75 -1.93 1.26
C PHE A 17 -3.19 -3.22 1.96
N ARG A 18 -4.49 -3.55 1.91
CA ARG A 18 -4.98 -4.82 2.49
C ARG A 18 -4.40 -6.04 1.80
N ALA A 19 -4.19 -5.99 0.48
CA ALA A 19 -3.58 -7.09 -0.26
C ALA A 19 -2.07 -7.19 0.02
N SER A 20 -1.38 -6.07 0.20
CA SER A 20 0.07 -6.07 0.46
C SER A 20 0.42 -6.68 1.82
N VAL A 21 -0.43 -6.56 2.85
CA VAL A 21 -0.21 -7.21 4.15
C VAL A 21 -0.14 -8.74 4.06
N LYS A 22 -0.72 -9.35 3.01
CA LYS A 22 -0.67 -10.80 2.78
C LYS A 22 0.50 -11.25 1.90
N ARG A 23 1.40 -10.32 1.53
CA ARG A 23 2.50 -10.54 0.61
C ARG A 23 3.82 -10.24 1.31
N GLU A 24 4.67 -11.25 1.44
CA GLU A 24 5.99 -11.11 2.07
C GLU A 24 6.99 -10.35 1.17
N ASP A 25 6.69 -10.22 -0.13
CA ASP A 25 7.56 -9.55 -1.08
C ASP A 25 7.30 -8.04 -1.19
N ILE A 26 6.24 -7.50 -0.56
CA ILE A 26 5.87 -6.08 -0.61
C ILE A 26 5.86 -5.47 0.80
N GLU A 27 6.46 -4.29 0.93
CA GLU A 27 6.37 -3.44 2.12
C GLU A 27 5.80 -2.07 1.72
N VAL A 28 4.65 -1.69 2.28
CA VAL A 28 4.12 -0.33 2.09
C VAL A 28 4.78 0.59 3.12
N VAL A 29 5.63 1.50 2.65
CA VAL A 29 6.48 2.35 3.51
C VAL A 29 5.96 3.78 3.66
N ALA A 30 5.04 4.21 2.79
CA ALA A 30 4.46 5.55 2.84
C ALA A 30 3.05 5.54 2.25
N ILE A 31 2.17 6.36 2.82
CA ILE A 31 0.84 6.64 2.29
C ILE A 31 0.68 8.16 2.29
N ASN A 32 0.27 8.73 1.16
CA ASN A 32 -0.08 10.13 1.00
C ASN A 32 -1.54 10.25 0.55
N ASP A 33 -2.33 11.06 1.25
CA ASP A 33 -3.72 11.39 0.93
C ASP A 33 -4.01 12.83 1.40
N LEU A 34 -5.21 13.37 1.12
CA LEU A 34 -5.63 14.72 1.51
C LEU A 34 -6.24 14.77 2.91
#